data_AF-A0A6H1M0M3-F1
#
_entry.id   AF-A0A6H1M0M3-F1
#
_cell.length_a   1.000
_cell.length_b   1.000
_cell.length_c   1.000
_cell.angle_alpha   90.00
_cell.angle_beta   90.00
_cell.angle_gamma   90.00
#
_symmetry.space_group_name_H-M   'P 1'
#
loop_
_entity.id
_entity.type
_entity.pdbx_description
1 polymer ?
#
loop_
_entity_poly.entity_id
_entity_poly.type
_entity_poly.pdbx_seq_one_letter_code
_entity_poly.pdbx_strand_id
1 'polypeptide(L)' 'MPRPAGWTGYRLVPESTEFWYGSPDRLHRRLRYAREQGVDWSWQRLQP' A
#
# COMPACT_ATOMS: atom_id res chain seq x y z
N MET A 1 -23.68 -11.27 -23.38
CA MET A 1 -22.59 -10.60 -24.12
C MET A 1 -21.27 -11.19 -23.66
N PRO A 2 -20.40 -11.70 -24.55
CA PRO A 2 -19.10 -12.23 -24.18
C PRO A 2 -18.07 -11.11 -23.90
N ARG A 3 -17.05 -11.42 -23.11
CA ARG A 3 -15.95 -10.49 -22.79
C ARG A 3 -15.08 -10.23 -24.04
N PRO A 4 -14.72 -8.98 -24.36
CA PRO A 4 -13.89 -8.66 -25.53
C PRO A 4 -12.50 -9.31 -25.49
N ALA A 5 -11.95 -9.70 -26.65
CA ALA A 5 -10.65 -10.37 -26.76
C ALA A 5 -9.47 -9.54 -26.23
N GLY A 6 -9.57 -8.21 -26.28
CA GLY A 6 -8.56 -7.29 -25.72
C GLY A 6 -8.72 -6.99 -24.23
N TRP A 7 -9.74 -7.55 -23.57
CA TRP A 7 -9.97 -7.29 -22.15
C TRP A 7 -8.96 -8.05 -21.30
N THR A 8 -8.08 -7.29 -20.63
CA THR A 8 -7.07 -7.81 -19.71
C THR A 8 -7.24 -7.23 -18.32
N GLY A 9 -6.68 -7.91 -17.32
CA GLY A 9 -6.60 -7.46 -15.94
C GLY A 9 -5.17 -7.54 -15.45
N TYR A 10 -4.77 -6.59 -14.62
CA TYR A 10 -3.46 -6.58 -13.99
C TYR A 10 -3.62 -6.79 -12.49
N ARG A 11 -2.68 -7.54 -11.89
CA ARG A 11 -2.57 -7.68 -10.44
C ARG A 11 -1.39 -6.86 -9.95
N LEU A 12 -1.67 -5.84 -9.14
CA LEU A 12 -0.64 -5.14 -8.40
C LEU A 12 -0.29 -5.94 -7.14
N VAL A 13 0.96 -6.36 -7.02
CA VAL A 13 1.49 -6.98 -5.80
C VAL A 13 2.33 -5.92 -5.10
N PRO A 14 1.87 -5.34 -3.98
CA PRO A 14 2.59 -4.25 -3.33
C PRO A 14 3.86 -4.77 -2.66
N GLU A 15 4.98 -4.11 -2.91
CA GLU A 15 6.21 -4.26 -2.12
C GLU A 15 6.15 -3.43 -0.84
N SER A 16 5.40 -2.33 -0.86
CA SER A 16 5.09 -1.53 0.32
C SER A 16 3.74 -0.82 0.19
N THR A 17 3.15 -0.50 1.34
CA THR A 17 1.89 0.25 1.47
C THR A 17 2.02 1.23 2.63
N GLU A 18 1.53 2.46 2.46
CA GLU A 18 1.48 3.45 3.53
C GLU A 18 0.03 3.82 3.85
N PHE A 19 -0.32 3.74 5.13
CA PHE A 19 -1.58 4.23 5.66
C PHE A 19 -1.35 5.60 6.27
N TRP A 20 -2.10 6.57 5.78
CA TRP A 20 -1.98 7.96 6.15
C TRP A 20 -3.28 8.43 6.79
N TYR A 21 -3.23 8.77 8.08
CA TYR A 21 -4.38 9.22 8.83
C TYR A 21 -4.19 10.68 9.25
N GLY A 22 -5.12 11.53 8.81
CA GLY A 22 -5.14 12.95 9.11
C GLY A 22 -5.37 13.22 10.59
N SER A 23 -4.77 14.31 11.10
CA SER A 23 -4.96 14.80 12.46
C SER A 23 -5.10 16.33 12.43
N PRO A 24 -5.98 16.95 13.25
CA PRO A 24 -6.20 18.40 13.24
C PRO A 24 -4.95 19.24 13.58
N ASP A 25 -4.04 18.67 14.36
CA ASP A 25 -2.76 19.27 14.76
C ASP A 25 -1.66 19.18 13.69
N ARG A 26 -2.00 18.66 12.49
CA ARG A 26 -1.07 18.38 11.37
C ARG A 26 0.01 17.34 11.70
N LEU A 27 -0.10 16.63 12.83
CA LEU A 27 0.77 15.53 13.19
C LEU A 27 0.17 14.22 12.67
N HIS A 28 0.25 14.05 11.36
CA HIS A 28 -0.30 12.90 10.67
C HIS A 28 0.28 11.58 11.17
N ARG A 29 -0.58 10.57 11.31
CA ARG A 29 -0.14 9.22 11.64
C ARG A 29 0.15 8.50 10.33
N ARG A 30 1.42 8.20 10.12
CA ARG A 30 1.92 7.53 8.92
C ARG A 30 2.45 6.16 9.31
N LEU A 31 1.78 5.11 8.85
CA LEU A 31 2.19 3.72 9.07
C LEU A 31 2.58 3.11 7.74
N ARG A 32 3.87 2.80 7.59
CA ARG A 32 4.38 2.13 6.39
C ARG A 32 4.59 0.66 6.68
N TYR A 33 4.04 -0.19 5.81
CA TYR A 33 4.29 -1.61 5.73
C TYR A 33 5.17 -1.90 4.51
N ALA A 34 6.18 -2.74 4.66
CA ALA A 34 7.06 -3.15 3.56
C ALA A 34 7.39 -4.65 3.68
N ARG A 35 7.59 -5.31 2.54
CA ARG A 35 8.05 -6.70 2.52
C ARG A 35 9.56 -6.74 2.74
N GLU A 36 10.01 -7.45 3.76
CA GLU A 36 11.41 -7.78 3.99
C GLU A 36 11.73 -9.11 3.32
N GLN A 37 12.72 -9.09 2.43
CA GLN A 37 13.24 -10.28 1.71
C GLN A 37 12.15 -11.16 1.06
N GLY A 38 10.99 -10.57 0.74
CA GLY A 38 9.90 -11.21 0.01
C GLY A 38 8.98 -12.14 0.80
N VAL A 39 9.22 -12.38 2.10
CA VAL A 39 8.47 -13.38 2.88
C VAL A 39 7.62 -12.73 3.98
N ASP A 40 8.18 -11.77 4.72
CA ASP A 40 7.52 -11.19 5.88
C ASP A 40 7.27 -9.69 5.71
N TRP A 41 6.20 -9.19 6.34
CA TRP A 41 5.90 -7.76 6.39
C TRP A 41 6.50 -7.17 7.65
N SER A 42 7.31 -6.13 7.50
CA SER A 42 7.67 -5.23 8.59
C SER A 42 6.88 -3.94 8.51
N TRP A 43 6.81 -3.23 9.65
CA TRP A 43 6.11 -1.96 9.72
C TRP A 43 6.90 -0.94 10.54
N GLN A 44 6.71 0.33 10.19
CA GLN A 44 7.30 1.45 10.92
C GLN A 44 6.37 2.66 10.92
N ARG A 45 6.46 3.47 11.97
CA ARG A 45 5.83 4.79 12.03
C ARG A 45 6.77 5.81 11.39
N LEU A 46 6.26 6.58 10.42
CA LEU A 46 6.99 7.68 9.82
C LEU A 46 6.61 9.01 10.49
N GLN A 47 7.53 9.96 10.45
CA GLN A 47 7.27 11.33 10.90
C GLN A 47 6.33 12.02 9.90
N PRO A 48 5.31 12.75 10.38
CA PRO A 48 4.53 13.67 9.55
C PRO A 48 5.38 14.81 9.01
#